data_AF-A0A8C8ZZ28-F1
#
_entry.id   AF-A0A8C8ZZ28-F1
#
_cell.length_a   1.000
_cell.length_b   1.000
_cell.length_c   1.000
_cell.angle_alpha   90.00
_cell.angle_beta   90.00
_cell.angle_gamma   90.00
#
_symmetry.space_group_name_H-M   'P 1'
#
loop_
_entity.id
_entity.type
_entity.pdbx_description
1 polymer ?
#
loop_
_entity_poly.entity_id
_entity_poly.type
_entity_poly.pdbx_seq_one_letter_code
_entity_poly.pdbx_strand_id
1 'polypeptide(L)'
;GRGLTLAQAGLELLSSNNLPASASQSARIIGVSHRAWPHSGGVGGFPSPRAAVYFLLALFTDGLSNACRNPFCQPLTHLICLVCLQWARDEFEGLFKQPAENVTQYLTDPKFVERTLRLAGTQPLEVLEAVQRSLVLQRPQNWADCVTWACHHWHTQYSNNIRQLLHNFPPDQVIPTSPHSRADPLHLDYVMAAANLFAQTYGLTGSQDRAAVATLLQSVQVPEFTPKSGVKIHVSDQELQSANASVDDSRLEELKATLPSPDKLSGFKMYPIDFEKDDDSNFHMDFIVAASNLRAENYDIPPADRHKSKLIAGKIIPAIATTTAAVVGLVCLELYKVAQGHQQLDSYKNGFLNLALPFFGFSEPLAAPRHQYYNQEWTLWDRFEVQGLQPNGEEMTLKQFLDYFKTEHKLEITMLSQGVSMLYSFFMPAAKLKERLDQPMTEIVSRVSKRKLGRHVRALVLELCCNDESGEDVEVPYVRYTIR
;
A
#
# COMPACT_ATOMS: atom_id res chain seq x y z
N GLY A 1 -28.59 7.63 -2.72
CA GLY A 1 -28.35 6.81 -1.52
C GLY A 1 -28.96 5.42 -1.67
N ARG A 2 -28.22 4.49 -2.29
CA ARG A 2 -28.35 3.04 -2.09
C ARG A 2 -26.94 2.51 -2.22
N GLY A 3 -26.28 2.23 -1.09
CA GLY A 3 -25.02 1.51 -1.11
C GLY A 3 -25.32 0.08 -1.53
N LEU A 4 -24.79 -0.37 -2.66
CA LEU A 4 -24.75 -1.79 -2.98
C LEU A 4 -23.72 -2.44 -2.07
N THR A 5 -24.17 -3.41 -1.27
CA THR A 5 -23.29 -4.31 -0.52
C THR A 5 -23.45 -5.69 -1.15
N LEU A 6 -22.52 -6.05 -2.02
CA LEU A 6 -22.34 -7.42 -2.46
C LEU A 6 -21.49 -8.11 -1.38
N ALA A 7 -22.04 -9.10 -0.70
CA ALA A 7 -21.25 -9.90 0.22
C ALA A 7 -20.97 -11.24 -0.45
N GLN A 8 -19.69 -11.59 -0.56
CA GLN A 8 -19.25 -12.91 -0.95
C GLN A 8 -18.75 -13.62 0.30
N ALA A 9 -19.42 -14.71 0.64
CA ALA A 9 -18.86 -15.74 1.50
C ALA A 9 -18.48 -16.90 0.58
N GLY A 10 -17.22 -16.89 0.14
CA GLY A 10 -16.67 -17.92 -0.72
C GLY A 10 -15.53 -18.64 -0.03
N LEU A 11 -15.39 -19.93 -0.33
CA LEU A 11 -14.12 -20.63 -0.19
C LEU A 11 -13.20 -20.16 -1.32
N GLU A 12 -12.10 -19.49 -0.97
CA GLU A 12 -11.01 -19.21 -1.92
C GLU A 12 -9.82 -20.15 -1.70
N LEU A 13 -9.26 -20.62 -2.81
CA LEU A 13 -8.06 -21.44 -2.88
C LEU A 13 -6.85 -20.52 -2.92
N LEU A 14 -6.08 -20.46 -1.83
CA LEU A 14 -4.83 -19.69 -1.78
C LEU A 14 -3.73 -20.46 -2.56
N SER A 15 -3.13 -19.81 -3.56
CA SER A 15 -1.87 -20.27 -4.17
C SER A 15 -0.66 -19.97 -3.25
N SER A 16 0.44 -20.72 -3.40
CA SER A 16 1.65 -20.63 -2.55
C SER A 16 2.38 -19.28 -2.59
N ASN A 17 2.03 -18.40 -3.55
CA ASN A 17 2.62 -17.07 -3.70
C ASN A 17 2.11 -16.02 -2.71
N ASN A 18 1.12 -16.34 -1.87
CA ASN A 18 0.59 -15.40 -0.88
C ASN A 18 1.37 -15.49 0.43
N LEU A 19 2.28 -14.52 0.66
CA LEU A 19 2.83 -14.28 1.99
C LEU A 19 1.67 -14.11 3.00
N PRO A 20 1.79 -14.59 4.26
CA PRO A 20 0.76 -14.40 5.29
C PRO A 20 0.35 -12.93 5.52
N ALA A 21 1.22 -11.99 5.13
CA ALA A 21 0.98 -10.56 5.20
C ALA A 21 0.14 -10.01 4.03
N SER A 22 0.12 -10.66 2.86
CA SER A 22 -0.60 -10.18 1.68
C SER A 22 -2.12 -10.35 1.82
N ALA A 23 -2.57 -11.43 2.46
CA ALA A 23 -3.99 -11.64 2.81
C ALA A 23 -4.55 -10.58 3.78
N SER A 24 -3.67 -9.89 4.54
CA SER A 24 -4.05 -8.80 5.44
C SER A 24 -4.09 -7.42 4.77
N GLN A 25 -3.56 -7.25 3.56
CA GLN A 25 -3.50 -5.94 2.89
C GLN A 25 -4.73 -5.66 2.01
N SER A 26 -5.35 -6.70 1.43
CA SER A 26 -6.54 -6.55 0.58
C SER A 26 -7.85 -6.51 1.37
N ALA A 27 -7.86 -7.00 2.61
CA ALA A 27 -9.02 -6.99 3.49
C ALA A 27 -8.69 -6.23 4.78
N ARG A 28 -9.03 -4.94 4.86
CA ARG A 28 -9.16 -4.24 6.15
C ARG A 28 -10.45 -4.72 6.84
N ILE A 29 -10.43 -5.97 7.31
CA ILE A 29 -11.28 -6.43 8.41
C ILE A 29 -10.32 -6.89 9.49
N ILE A 30 -10.59 -6.43 10.71
CA ILE A 30 -9.87 -6.75 11.93
C ILE A 30 -9.75 -8.28 12.00
N GLY A 31 -8.52 -8.76 11.89
CA GLY A 31 -8.22 -10.19 11.87
C GLY A 31 -8.73 -10.87 13.12
N VAL A 32 -9.68 -11.78 12.97
CA VAL A 32 -9.92 -12.82 13.96
C VAL A 32 -9.23 -14.08 13.46
N SER A 33 -7.91 -14.14 13.67
CA SER A 33 -7.14 -15.38 13.51
C SER A 33 -7.40 -16.27 14.72
N HIS A 34 -8.49 -17.02 14.69
CA HIS A 34 -8.58 -18.19 15.56
C HIS A 34 -7.93 -19.36 14.82
N ARG A 35 -6.71 -19.70 15.24
CA ARG A 35 -6.12 -21.01 14.99
C ARG A 35 -7.02 -22.06 15.63
N ALA A 36 -7.94 -22.62 14.86
CA ALA A 36 -8.58 -23.89 15.17
C ALA A 36 -7.99 -24.95 14.23
N TRP A 37 -6.74 -25.33 14.51
CA TRP A 37 -6.26 -26.66 14.13
C TRP A 37 -6.36 -27.51 15.39
N PRO A 38 -7.09 -28.64 15.38
CA PRO A 38 -6.88 -29.66 16.39
C PRO A 38 -5.47 -30.24 16.15
N HIS A 39 -4.51 -29.84 16.97
CA HIS A 39 -3.30 -30.63 17.19
C HIS A 39 -3.64 -31.71 18.22
N SER A 40 -3.79 -32.95 17.76
CA SER A 40 -3.66 -34.14 18.59
C SER A 40 -3.03 -35.24 17.74
N GLY A 41 -1.86 -35.70 18.19
CA GLY A 41 -0.95 -36.52 17.43
C GLY A 41 -1.28 -38.00 17.36
N GLY A 42 -0.43 -38.70 16.60
CA GLY A 42 -0.21 -40.13 16.71
C GLY A 42 -1.20 -41.01 15.94
N VAL A 43 -0.68 -41.57 14.84
CA VAL A 43 -1.08 -42.83 14.20
C VAL A 43 -2.35 -42.79 13.35
N GLY A 44 -2.14 -42.89 12.02
CA GLY A 44 -3.18 -43.14 11.02
C GLY A 44 -3.22 -42.07 9.95
N GLY A 45 -2.66 -42.37 8.76
CA GLY A 45 -2.69 -41.46 7.61
C GLY A 45 -4.11 -41.12 7.20
N PHE A 46 -4.42 -39.82 7.12
CA PHE A 46 -5.62 -39.32 6.45
C PHE A 46 -5.41 -39.44 4.93
N PRO A 47 -6.29 -40.15 4.19
CA PRO A 47 -6.27 -40.08 2.74
C PRO A 47 -7.00 -38.81 2.28
N SER A 48 -6.42 -38.11 1.30
CA SER A 48 -7.01 -37.07 0.44
C SER A 48 -7.16 -35.64 1.01
N PRO A 49 -6.34 -34.67 0.52
CA PRO A 49 -6.56 -33.23 0.71
C PRO A 49 -7.41 -32.68 -0.43
N ARG A 50 -8.75 -32.74 -0.33
CA ARG A 50 -9.65 -32.29 -1.43
C ARG A 50 -10.41 -31.00 -1.19
N ALA A 51 -10.38 -30.45 0.02
CA ALA A 51 -10.96 -29.14 0.28
C ALA A 51 -10.24 -28.46 1.45
N ALA A 52 -9.80 -27.22 1.27
CA ALA A 52 -9.57 -26.32 2.40
C ALA A 52 -10.73 -25.34 2.48
N VAL A 53 -11.32 -25.25 3.67
CA VAL A 53 -12.39 -24.30 3.95
C VAL A 53 -11.76 -23.05 4.54
N TYR A 54 -11.58 -22.03 3.70
CA TYR A 54 -11.29 -20.67 4.15
C TYR A 54 -12.57 -19.86 4.11
N PHE A 55 -12.97 -19.30 5.24
CA PHE A 55 -14.04 -18.32 5.28
C PHE A 55 -13.45 -16.94 4.98
N LEU A 56 -13.47 -16.53 3.72
CA LEU A 56 -13.21 -15.15 3.37
C LEU A 56 -14.52 -14.36 3.50
N LEU A 57 -14.59 -13.46 4.48
CA LEU A 57 -15.67 -12.49 4.57
C LEU A 57 -15.28 -11.28 3.70
N ALA A 58 -15.60 -11.33 2.41
CA ALA A 58 -15.41 -10.18 1.54
C ALA A 58 -16.72 -9.39 1.46
N LEU A 59 -16.76 -8.27 2.20
CA LEU A 59 -17.77 -7.23 1.99
C LEU A 59 -17.34 -6.42 0.75
N PHE A 60 -17.80 -6.84 -0.42
CA PHE A 60 -17.67 -6.06 -1.64
C PHE A 60 -18.79 -5.02 -1.69
N THR A 61 -18.57 -3.84 -1.14
CA THR A 61 -19.28 -2.67 -1.69
C THR A 61 -18.61 -2.37 -3.03
N ASP A 62 -19.38 -2.13 -4.11
CA ASP A 62 -18.91 -1.82 -5.48
C ASP A 62 -17.78 -0.76 -5.53
N GLY A 63 -16.55 -1.14 -5.21
CA GLY A 63 -15.49 -0.15 -4.99
C GLY A 63 -14.06 -0.66 -4.90
N LEU A 64 -13.81 -1.97 -4.68
CA LEU A 64 -12.44 -2.43 -4.42
C LEU A 64 -11.99 -3.75 -5.08
N SER A 65 -12.78 -4.40 -5.94
CA SER A 65 -12.35 -5.66 -6.61
C SER A 65 -12.18 -5.61 -8.13
N ASN A 66 -12.45 -4.48 -8.79
CA ASN A 66 -11.99 -4.31 -10.16
C ASN A 66 -10.65 -3.58 -10.10
N ALA A 67 -9.57 -4.35 -10.30
CA ALA A 67 -8.38 -3.81 -10.91
C ALA A 67 -8.83 -2.94 -12.09
N CYS A 68 -8.49 -1.65 -12.03
CA CYS A 68 -9.00 -0.58 -12.90
C CYS A 68 -10.50 -0.26 -12.71
N ARG A 69 -10.79 0.86 -12.02
CA ARG A 69 -12.07 1.56 -12.14
C ARG A 69 -12.28 1.88 -13.62
N ASN A 70 -13.17 1.14 -14.27
CA ASN A 70 -13.54 1.35 -15.65
C ASN A 70 -14.24 2.73 -15.74
N PRO A 71 -13.69 3.74 -16.46
CA PRO A 71 -14.20 5.11 -16.46
C PRO A 71 -15.59 5.29 -17.11
N PHE A 72 -16.20 4.20 -17.57
CA PHE A 72 -17.48 4.21 -18.32
C PHE A 72 -18.75 4.05 -17.46
N CYS A 73 -18.65 3.83 -16.15
CA CYS A 73 -19.84 3.55 -15.30
C CYS A 73 -20.15 4.60 -14.21
N GLN A 74 -19.38 5.68 -14.10
CA GLN A 74 -19.75 6.81 -13.24
C GLN A 74 -20.00 8.05 -14.10
N PRO A 75 -21.00 8.91 -13.76
CA PRO A 75 -21.10 10.22 -14.40
C PRO A 75 -19.73 10.91 -14.31
N LEU A 76 -19.26 11.50 -15.40
CA LEU A 76 -17.93 12.14 -15.48
C LEU A 76 -17.68 13.10 -14.29
N THR A 77 -18.74 13.76 -13.83
CA THR A 77 -18.78 14.65 -12.65
C THR A 77 -18.45 13.96 -11.32
N HIS A 78 -18.87 12.70 -11.14
CA HIS A 78 -18.54 11.91 -9.95
C HIS A 78 -17.07 11.48 -9.93
N LEU A 79 -16.50 11.17 -11.09
CA LEU A 79 -15.09 10.81 -11.23
C LEU A 79 -14.19 12.02 -10.93
N ILE A 80 -14.61 13.21 -11.34
CA ILE A 80 -13.86 14.46 -11.16
C ILE A 80 -13.86 14.93 -9.69
N CYS A 81 -14.98 14.80 -8.97
CA CYS A 81 -15.04 15.08 -7.52
C CYS A 81 -14.13 14.13 -6.70
N LEU A 82 -14.00 12.87 -7.11
CA LEU A 82 -13.09 11.90 -6.50
C LEU A 82 -11.61 12.31 -6.66
N VAL A 83 -11.25 12.92 -7.80
CA VAL A 83 -9.88 13.40 -8.07
C VAL A 83 -9.51 14.55 -7.12
N CYS A 84 -10.42 15.51 -6.90
CA CYS A 84 -10.18 16.60 -5.95
C CYS A 84 -9.99 16.12 -4.50
N LEU A 85 -10.80 15.14 -4.06
CA LEU A 85 -10.70 14.58 -2.71
C LEU A 85 -9.45 13.72 -2.51
N GLN A 86 -9.07 12.93 -3.53
CA GLN A 86 -7.82 12.16 -3.48
C GLN A 86 -6.62 13.12 -3.45
N TRP A 87 -6.62 14.16 -4.28
CA TRP A 87 -5.59 15.19 -4.22
C TRP A 87 -5.53 15.87 -2.85
N ALA A 88 -6.66 16.27 -2.27
CA ALA A 88 -6.68 16.91 -0.95
C ALA A 88 -6.15 15.99 0.16
N ARG A 89 -6.37 14.68 0.03
CA ARG A 89 -5.81 13.68 0.94
C ARG A 89 -4.29 13.54 0.80
N ASP A 90 -3.79 13.59 -0.42
CA ASP A 90 -2.35 13.53 -0.72
C ASP A 90 -1.65 14.83 -0.28
N GLU A 91 -2.28 16.00 -0.46
CA GLU A 91 -1.81 17.28 0.09
C GLU A 91 -1.72 17.24 1.62
N PHE A 92 -2.72 16.68 2.30
CA PHE A 92 -2.67 16.55 3.75
C PHE A 92 -1.43 15.76 4.21
N GLU A 93 -1.15 14.61 3.58
CA GLU A 93 0.04 13.81 3.90
C GLU A 93 1.33 14.56 3.55
N GLY A 94 1.37 15.19 2.38
CA GLY A 94 2.54 15.90 1.85
C GLY A 94 2.90 17.18 2.61
N LEU A 95 1.93 17.81 3.29
CA LEU A 95 2.15 19.03 4.08
C LEU A 95 2.39 18.74 5.55
N PHE A 96 1.65 17.80 6.14
CA PHE A 96 1.59 17.66 7.60
C PHE A 96 2.23 16.39 8.16
N LYS A 97 2.48 15.38 7.31
CA LYS A 97 3.12 14.12 7.75
C LYS A 97 4.53 13.97 7.19
N GLN A 98 4.65 13.90 5.86
CA GLN A 98 5.91 13.55 5.19
C GLN A 98 7.06 14.51 5.54
N PRO A 99 6.89 15.86 5.57
CA PRO A 99 7.98 16.76 5.91
C PRO A 99 8.45 16.57 7.36
N ALA A 100 7.51 16.37 8.29
CA ALA A 100 7.84 16.15 9.71
C ALA A 100 8.54 14.80 9.94
N GLU A 101 8.14 13.74 9.22
CA GLU A 101 8.86 12.45 9.24
C GLU A 101 10.27 12.58 8.67
N ASN A 102 10.42 13.26 7.54
CA ASN A 102 11.72 13.50 6.89
C ASN A 102 12.66 14.30 7.81
N VAL A 103 12.15 15.35 8.46
CA VAL A 103 12.91 16.14 9.44
C VAL A 103 13.29 15.28 10.66
N THR A 104 12.35 14.48 11.17
CA THR A 104 12.63 13.59 12.31
C THR A 104 13.73 12.58 11.97
N GLN A 105 13.69 11.96 10.79
CA GLN A 105 14.73 11.05 10.33
C GLN A 105 16.06 11.77 10.09
N TYR A 106 16.04 12.97 9.49
CA TYR A 106 17.24 13.79 9.31
C TYR A 106 17.95 14.09 10.64
N LEU A 107 17.19 14.37 11.70
CA LEU A 107 17.74 14.70 13.02
C LEU A 107 18.18 13.47 13.83
N THR A 108 17.69 12.27 13.52
CA THR A 108 17.88 11.07 14.36
C THR A 108 18.71 9.96 13.72
N ASP A 109 18.70 9.83 12.40
CA ASP A 109 19.45 8.81 11.65
C ASP A 109 20.66 9.47 10.95
N PRO A 110 21.90 9.25 11.44
CA PRO A 110 23.11 9.81 10.83
C PRO A 110 23.33 9.39 9.37
N LYS A 111 22.67 8.31 8.92
CA LYS A 111 22.77 7.79 7.55
C LYS A 111 21.61 8.25 6.67
N PHE A 112 20.72 9.12 7.16
CA PHE A 112 19.57 9.59 6.40
C PHE A 112 19.99 10.22 5.08
N VAL A 113 20.91 11.20 5.09
CA VAL A 113 21.36 11.89 3.86
C VAL A 113 21.98 10.89 2.88
N GLU A 114 22.85 9.99 3.34
CA GLU A 114 23.47 8.96 2.49
C GLU A 114 22.41 8.03 1.85
N ARG A 115 21.38 7.64 2.62
CA ARG A 115 20.30 6.79 2.13
C ARG A 115 19.43 7.53 1.10
N THR A 116 19.08 8.78 1.38
CA THR A 116 18.26 9.63 0.51
C THR A 116 18.94 9.87 -0.83
N LEU A 117 20.26 10.03 -0.86
CA LEU A 117 21.04 10.18 -2.10
C LEU A 117 21.08 8.91 -2.97
N ARG A 118 20.74 7.75 -2.41
CA ARG A 118 20.66 6.48 -3.17
C ARG A 118 19.27 6.23 -3.76
N LEU A 119 18.30 7.12 -3.51
CA LEU A 119 16.98 7.04 -4.12
C LEU A 119 17.07 7.37 -5.61
N ALA A 120 16.12 6.85 -6.38
CA ALA A 120 16.11 7.01 -7.83
C ALA A 120 15.46 8.33 -8.27
N GLY A 121 15.94 8.90 -9.38
CA GLY A 121 15.35 10.07 -10.03
C GLY A 121 15.43 11.36 -9.19
N THR A 122 14.36 12.14 -9.19
CA THR A 122 14.26 13.46 -8.50
C THR A 122 14.00 13.35 -6.99
N GLN A 123 13.72 12.16 -6.47
CA GLN A 123 13.38 11.94 -5.07
C GLN A 123 14.40 12.49 -4.06
N PRO A 124 15.74 12.36 -4.28
CA PRO A 124 16.71 12.94 -3.35
C PRO A 124 16.55 14.46 -3.21
N LEU A 125 16.29 15.15 -4.32
CA LEU A 125 16.12 16.60 -4.34
C LEU A 125 14.83 17.00 -3.61
N GLU A 126 13.71 16.36 -3.92
CA GLU A 126 12.41 16.62 -3.30
C GLU A 126 12.45 16.47 -1.78
N VAL A 127 13.07 15.39 -1.29
CA VAL A 127 13.17 15.11 0.15
C VAL A 127 14.07 16.12 0.85
N LEU A 128 15.25 16.44 0.30
CA LEU A 128 16.18 17.38 0.94
C LEU A 128 15.66 18.83 0.88
N GLU A 129 14.97 19.22 -0.19
CA GLU A 129 14.29 20.52 -0.24
C GLU A 129 13.16 20.61 0.79
N ALA A 130 12.36 19.54 0.97
CA ALA A 130 11.33 19.52 2.00
C ALA A 130 11.92 19.69 3.41
N VAL A 131 13.06 19.05 3.70
CA VAL A 131 13.78 19.22 4.97
C VAL A 131 14.29 20.66 5.12
N GLN A 132 14.92 21.24 4.09
CA GLN A 132 15.42 22.62 4.12
C GLN A 132 14.28 23.63 4.34
N ARG A 133 13.17 23.47 3.60
CA ARG A 133 11.98 24.31 3.74
C ARG A 133 11.46 24.26 5.17
N SER A 134 11.36 23.08 5.77
CA SER A 134 10.81 22.89 7.11
C SER A 134 11.74 23.41 8.22
N LEU A 135 13.06 23.28 8.06
CA LEU A 135 14.01 23.69 9.09
C LEU A 135 14.40 25.17 9.03
N VAL A 136 14.38 25.77 7.84
CA VAL A 136 14.95 27.11 7.59
C VAL A 136 13.93 28.06 6.96
N LEU A 137 13.39 27.74 5.79
CA LEU A 137 12.67 28.73 4.97
C LEU A 137 11.25 29.03 5.45
N GLN A 138 10.56 28.02 5.98
CA GLN A 138 9.15 28.09 6.37
C GLN A 138 8.93 27.69 7.83
N ARG A 139 9.97 27.80 8.67
CA ARG A 139 9.85 27.47 10.10
C ARG A 139 9.05 28.57 10.83
N PRO A 140 7.83 28.28 11.33
CA PRO A 140 7.06 29.25 12.10
C PRO A 140 7.67 29.45 13.49
N GLN A 141 7.60 30.67 14.01
CA GLN A 141 7.95 30.99 15.41
C GLN A 141 6.71 31.20 16.28
N ASN A 142 5.59 31.58 15.67
CA ASN A 142 4.34 31.91 16.36
C ASN A 142 3.12 31.60 15.48
N TRP A 143 1.93 31.74 16.05
CA TRP A 143 0.65 31.50 15.36
C TRP A 143 0.43 32.38 14.11
N ALA A 144 0.85 33.64 14.13
CA ALA A 144 0.71 34.54 12.99
C ALA A 144 1.53 34.08 11.77
N ASP A 145 2.70 33.48 12.01
CA ASP A 145 3.51 32.88 10.96
C ASP A 145 2.79 31.68 10.32
N CYS A 146 2.10 30.85 11.11
CA CYS A 146 1.30 29.73 10.60
C CYS A 146 0.13 30.21 9.72
N VAL A 147 -0.55 31.29 10.12
CA VAL A 147 -1.62 31.89 9.31
C VAL A 147 -1.07 32.49 8.02
N THR A 148 0.08 33.15 8.08
CA THR A 148 0.78 33.70 6.91
C THR A 148 1.17 32.59 5.94
N TRP A 149 1.75 31.50 6.46
CA TRP A 149 2.08 30.30 5.68
C TRP A 149 0.85 29.72 4.98
N ALA A 150 -0.25 29.53 5.70
CA ALA A 150 -1.49 28.98 5.13
C ALA A 150 -2.03 29.87 4.01
N CYS A 151 -1.96 31.20 4.17
CA CYS A 151 -2.34 32.17 3.15
C CYS A 151 -1.44 32.10 1.91
N HIS A 152 -0.12 32.02 2.08
CA HIS A 152 0.83 31.88 0.96
C HIS A 152 0.64 30.55 0.23
N HIS A 153 0.41 29.47 0.97
CA HIS A 153 0.14 28.15 0.39
C HIS A 153 -1.17 28.15 -0.40
N TRP A 154 -2.23 28.78 0.13
CA TRP A 154 -3.49 28.98 -0.60
C TRP A 154 -3.26 29.70 -1.93
N HIS A 155 -2.53 30.83 -1.93
CA HIS A 155 -2.24 31.56 -3.18
C HIS A 155 -1.41 30.72 -4.15
N THR A 156 -0.47 29.93 -3.63
CA THR A 156 0.36 29.04 -4.46
C THR A 156 -0.50 27.99 -5.16
N GLN A 157 -1.33 27.26 -4.42
CA GLN A 157 -2.10 26.14 -4.97
C GLN A 157 -3.28 26.59 -5.82
N TYR A 158 -4.08 27.53 -5.33
CA TYR A 158 -5.36 27.86 -5.96
C TYR A 158 -5.28 29.05 -6.93
N SER A 159 -4.16 29.78 -6.97
CA SER A 159 -3.96 30.91 -7.90
C SER A 159 -2.72 30.74 -8.76
N ASN A 160 -1.52 30.67 -8.17
CA ASN A 160 -0.26 30.72 -8.93
C ASN A 160 -0.10 29.50 -9.83
N ASN A 161 -0.32 28.29 -9.29
CA ASN A 161 -0.25 27.05 -10.06
C ASN A 161 -1.29 27.02 -11.20
N ILE A 162 -2.49 27.58 -10.97
CA ILE A 162 -3.53 27.69 -12.00
C ILE A 162 -3.12 28.68 -13.10
N ARG A 163 -2.56 29.84 -12.73
CA ARG A 163 -2.03 30.81 -13.70
C ARG A 163 -0.87 30.24 -14.51
N GLN A 164 0.00 29.44 -13.90
CA GLN A 164 1.07 28.73 -14.61
C GLN A 164 0.49 27.69 -15.58
N LEU A 165 -0.51 26.93 -15.16
CA LEU A 165 -1.20 25.96 -16.02
C LEU A 165 -1.82 26.64 -17.24
N LEU A 166 -2.52 27.75 -17.05
CA LEU A 166 -3.15 28.53 -18.12
C LEU A 166 -2.12 29.24 -19.03
N HIS A 167 -0.95 29.59 -18.50
CA HIS A 167 0.14 30.12 -19.33
C HIS A 167 0.70 29.04 -20.28
N ASN A 168 0.81 27.81 -19.78
CA ASN A 168 1.29 26.67 -20.55
C ASN A 168 0.26 26.16 -21.56
N PHE A 169 -1.03 26.22 -21.20
CA PHE A 169 -2.16 25.81 -22.04
C PHE A 169 -3.14 26.98 -22.14
N PRO A 170 -2.91 27.91 -23.08
CA PRO A 170 -3.75 29.09 -23.25
C PRO A 170 -5.21 28.67 -23.54
N PRO A 171 -6.20 29.35 -22.94
CA PRO A 171 -7.59 28.97 -23.08
C PRO A 171 -8.16 29.39 -24.44
N ASP A 172 -8.56 28.42 -25.26
CA ASP A 172 -9.59 28.62 -26.29
C ASP A 172 -11.02 28.44 -25.70
N GLN A 173 -11.12 28.01 -24.43
CA GLN A 173 -12.36 27.79 -23.68
C GLN A 173 -12.29 28.54 -22.34
N VAL A 174 -13.24 29.44 -22.14
CA VAL A 174 -13.33 30.40 -21.02
C VAL A 174 -13.64 29.70 -19.69
N ILE A 175 -12.97 30.10 -18.61
CA ILE A 175 -13.42 29.90 -17.22
C ILE A 175 -13.31 31.24 -16.47
N PRO A 176 -14.23 31.55 -15.53
CA PRO A 176 -14.40 32.88 -14.97
C PRO A 176 -13.22 33.28 -14.08
N THR A 177 -12.60 34.42 -14.41
CA THR A 177 -11.75 35.16 -13.49
C THR A 177 -12.60 35.81 -12.41
N SER A 178 -12.98 35.07 -11.38
CA SER A 178 -13.54 35.71 -10.18
C SER A 178 -12.39 36.16 -9.27
N PRO A 179 -12.27 37.46 -8.96
CA PRO A 179 -11.40 37.93 -7.89
C PRO A 179 -12.02 37.47 -6.57
N HIS A 180 -11.55 36.34 -6.02
CA HIS A 180 -12.12 35.76 -4.82
C HIS A 180 -11.89 36.69 -3.63
N SER A 181 -12.98 37.08 -2.97
CA SER A 181 -12.92 37.90 -1.77
C SER A 181 -12.29 37.08 -0.64
N ARG A 182 -11.27 37.64 0.04
CA ARG A 182 -10.65 37.04 1.24
C ARG A 182 -11.63 36.80 2.41
N ALA A 183 -12.90 37.20 2.26
CA ALA A 183 -13.97 37.07 3.23
C ALA A 183 -14.92 35.88 2.98
N ASP A 184 -14.68 35.05 1.95
CA ASP A 184 -15.48 33.84 1.73
C ASP A 184 -15.29 32.82 2.88
N PRO A 185 -16.36 32.30 3.50
CA PRO A 185 -16.29 31.28 4.54
C PRO A 185 -15.41 30.07 4.20
N LEU A 186 -15.44 29.59 2.95
CA LEU A 186 -14.68 28.41 2.51
C LEU A 186 -13.17 28.68 2.53
N HIS A 187 -12.76 29.87 2.11
CA HIS A 187 -11.37 30.29 2.12
C HIS A 187 -10.84 30.41 3.55
N LEU A 188 -11.67 30.95 4.46
CA LEU A 188 -11.33 31.04 5.86
C LEU A 188 -11.25 29.64 6.51
N ASP A 189 -12.14 28.70 6.15
CA ASP A 189 -12.09 27.31 6.61
C ASP A 189 -10.75 26.65 6.25
N TYR A 190 -10.29 26.85 5.02
CA TYR A 190 -8.99 26.36 4.58
C TYR A 190 -7.85 26.92 5.42
N VAL A 191 -7.79 28.25 5.58
CA VAL A 191 -6.71 28.91 6.35
C VAL A 191 -6.74 28.45 7.81
N MET A 192 -7.92 28.37 8.42
CA MET A 192 -8.08 27.91 9.81
C MET A 192 -7.55 26.49 10.00
N ALA A 193 -7.95 25.56 9.14
CA ALA A 193 -7.51 24.17 9.24
C ALA A 193 -6.01 24.03 8.93
N ALA A 194 -5.55 24.62 7.82
CA ALA A 194 -4.16 24.54 7.40
C ALA A 194 -3.20 25.16 8.43
N ALA A 195 -3.52 26.33 9.00
CA ALA A 195 -2.69 26.99 10.00
C ALA A 195 -2.65 26.21 11.32
N ASN A 196 -3.76 25.63 11.77
CA ASN A 196 -3.79 24.80 12.99
C ASN A 196 -2.97 23.52 12.81
N LEU A 197 -3.11 22.82 11.68
CA LEU A 197 -2.33 21.64 11.38
C LEU A 197 -0.84 21.97 11.26
N PHE A 198 -0.50 23.08 10.62
CA PHE A 198 0.88 23.55 10.56
C PHE A 198 1.43 23.96 11.94
N ALA A 199 0.63 24.57 12.81
CA ALA A 199 1.05 24.85 14.17
C ALA A 199 1.32 23.55 14.95
N GLN A 200 0.45 22.55 14.82
CA GLN A 200 0.62 21.24 15.45
C GLN A 200 1.90 20.54 15.01
N THR A 201 2.28 20.59 13.72
CA THR A 201 3.52 19.95 13.25
C THR A 201 4.80 20.53 13.86
N TYR A 202 4.77 21.80 14.31
CA TYR A 202 5.89 22.46 15.00
C TYR A 202 5.70 22.55 16.52
N GLY A 203 4.62 21.98 17.08
CA GLY A 203 4.33 22.03 18.51
C GLY A 203 3.91 23.42 19.02
N LEU A 204 3.34 24.26 18.15
CA LEU A 204 2.80 25.57 18.50
C LEU A 204 1.32 25.48 18.86
N THR A 205 0.85 26.41 19.71
CA THR A 205 -0.57 26.53 20.05
C THR A 205 -1.33 27.23 18.93
N GLY A 206 -2.36 26.55 18.40
CA GLY A 206 -3.26 27.10 17.40
C GLY A 206 -4.38 27.97 17.97
N SER A 207 -5.24 28.51 17.10
CA SER A 207 -6.43 29.29 17.49
C SER A 207 -7.66 28.91 16.67
N GLN A 208 -8.83 29.09 17.28
CA GLN A 208 -10.14 28.93 16.63
C GLN A 208 -10.87 30.27 16.42
N ASP A 209 -10.24 31.40 16.79
CA ASP A 209 -10.82 32.73 16.61
C ASP A 209 -10.77 33.17 15.13
N ARG A 210 -11.86 32.88 14.43
CA ARG A 210 -12.04 33.21 13.02
C ARG A 210 -11.96 34.71 12.73
N ALA A 211 -12.44 35.56 13.64
CA ALA A 211 -12.45 37.02 13.44
C ALA A 211 -11.04 37.60 13.55
N ALA A 212 -10.26 37.12 14.53
CA ALA A 212 -8.86 37.48 14.66
C ALA A 212 -8.04 37.02 13.44
N VAL A 213 -8.25 35.80 12.95
CA VAL A 213 -7.57 35.29 11.75
C VAL A 213 -7.94 36.10 10.50
N ALA A 214 -9.22 36.41 10.30
CA ALA A 214 -9.66 37.25 9.19
C ALA A 214 -9.03 38.64 9.22
N THR A 215 -8.85 39.22 10.40
CA THR A 215 -8.15 40.51 10.59
C THR A 215 -6.67 40.38 10.23
N LEU A 216 -6.01 39.31 10.70
CA LEU A 216 -4.60 39.06 10.42
C LEU A 216 -4.33 38.90 8.92
N LEU A 217 -5.21 38.20 8.20
CA LEU A 217 -5.14 38.00 6.75
C LEU A 217 -5.16 39.30 5.93
N GLN A 218 -5.72 40.40 6.46
CA GLN A 218 -5.70 41.69 5.77
C GLN A 218 -4.29 42.29 5.73
N SER A 219 -3.45 41.98 6.71
CA SER A 219 -2.08 42.48 6.83
C SER A 219 -1.04 41.63 6.09
N VAL A 220 -1.42 40.41 5.65
CA VAL A 220 -0.51 39.49 4.96
C VAL A 220 -0.15 40.01 3.57
N GLN A 221 1.14 40.23 3.34
CA GLN A 221 1.70 40.55 2.02
C GLN A 221 1.83 39.26 1.20
N VAL A 222 1.27 39.27 0.00
CA VAL A 222 1.35 38.15 -0.95
C VAL A 222 2.31 38.55 -2.05
N PRO A 223 3.41 37.81 -2.28
CA PRO A 223 4.32 38.07 -3.38
C PRO A 223 3.58 38.03 -4.73
N GLU A 224 3.90 38.96 -5.62
CA GLU A 224 3.39 38.92 -6.98
C GLU A 224 3.93 37.70 -7.73
N PHE A 225 3.05 37.02 -8.47
CA PHE A 225 3.42 35.82 -9.24
C PHE A 225 3.40 36.10 -10.74
N THR A 226 4.53 35.84 -11.39
CA THR A 226 4.70 35.89 -12.84
C THR A 226 4.93 34.47 -13.39
N PRO A 227 4.09 33.98 -14.33
CA PRO A 227 4.29 32.67 -14.95
C PRO A 227 5.64 32.60 -15.68
N LYS A 228 6.30 31.44 -15.58
CA LYS A 228 7.61 31.20 -16.22
C LYS A 228 7.45 30.47 -17.55
N SER A 229 8.14 30.93 -18.59
CA SER A 229 8.28 30.20 -19.86
C SER A 229 9.20 28.98 -19.68
N GLY A 230 8.81 27.83 -20.25
CA GLY A 230 9.65 26.62 -20.25
C GLY A 230 9.42 25.62 -19.12
N VAL A 231 8.46 25.88 -18.21
CA VAL A 231 7.96 24.86 -17.28
C VAL A 231 7.25 23.78 -18.10
N LYS A 232 7.68 22.51 -18.04
CA LYS A 232 6.97 21.41 -18.70
C LYS A 232 5.92 20.84 -17.77
N ILE A 233 4.67 20.81 -18.22
CA ILE A 233 3.58 20.11 -17.55
C ILE A 233 3.31 18.85 -18.35
N HIS A 234 3.50 17.69 -17.73
CA HIS A 234 3.30 16.40 -18.39
C HIS A 234 1.81 16.17 -18.65
N VAL A 235 1.46 15.88 -19.90
CA VAL A 235 0.06 15.66 -20.32
C VAL A 235 -0.29 14.18 -20.25
N SER A 236 0.71 13.31 -20.13
CA SER A 236 0.52 11.87 -19.94
C SER A 236 1.48 11.27 -18.90
N ASP A 237 1.07 10.14 -18.32
CA ASP A 237 1.89 9.38 -17.37
C ASP A 237 3.21 8.89 -18.00
N GLN A 238 3.23 8.64 -19.32
CA GLN A 238 4.44 8.24 -20.06
C GLN A 238 5.46 9.38 -20.17
N GLU A 239 5.00 10.62 -20.33
CA GLU A 239 5.88 11.81 -20.32
C GLU A 239 6.45 12.08 -18.93
N LEU A 240 5.64 11.88 -17.88
CA LEU A 240 6.08 12.03 -16.48
C LEU A 240 7.18 11.02 -16.13
N GLN A 241 7.03 9.77 -16.56
CA GLN A 241 8.02 8.71 -16.28
C GLN A 241 9.34 8.91 -17.03
N SER A 242 9.30 9.51 -18.22
CA SER A 242 10.50 9.73 -19.05
C SER A 242 11.30 10.99 -18.66
N ALA A 243 10.69 11.95 -17.98
CA ALA A 243 11.35 13.19 -17.56
C ALA A 243 12.17 13.09 -16.26
N ASN A 244 11.99 12.02 -15.47
CA ASN A 244 12.70 11.77 -14.20
C ASN A 244 14.21 11.45 -14.35
N ALA A 245 14.80 11.67 -15.53
CA ALA A 245 16.14 11.21 -15.88
C ALA A 245 17.26 12.25 -15.71
N SER A 246 16.97 13.53 -15.44
CA SER A 246 18.01 14.54 -15.18
C SER A 246 17.92 15.09 -13.77
N VAL A 247 18.76 14.57 -12.88
CA VAL A 247 18.99 15.16 -11.55
C VAL A 247 19.89 16.38 -11.71
N ASP A 248 19.49 17.52 -11.19
CA ASP A 248 20.36 18.70 -11.07
C ASP A 248 21.32 18.49 -9.89
N ASP A 249 22.40 17.75 -10.14
CA ASP A 249 23.42 17.42 -9.13
C ASP A 249 24.03 18.69 -8.50
N SER A 250 24.09 19.80 -9.24
CA SER A 250 24.60 21.08 -8.73
C SER A 250 23.71 21.62 -7.61
N ARG A 251 22.39 21.60 -7.82
CA ARG A 251 21.43 22.05 -6.81
C ARG A 251 21.44 21.17 -5.55
N LEU A 252 21.68 19.87 -5.74
CA LEU A 252 21.75 18.90 -4.65
C LEU A 252 22.97 19.15 -3.75
N GLU A 253 24.12 19.52 -4.31
CA GLU A 253 25.30 19.91 -3.53
C GLU A 253 25.09 21.21 -2.74
N GLU A 254 24.43 22.22 -3.34
CA GLU A 254 24.07 23.46 -2.62
C GLU A 254 23.15 23.18 -1.42
N LEU A 255 22.18 22.27 -1.57
CA LEU A 255 21.27 21.89 -0.49
C LEU A 255 22.02 21.24 0.67
N LYS A 256 22.99 20.35 0.38
CA LYS A 256 23.81 19.73 1.43
C LYS A 256 24.59 20.76 2.23
N ALA A 257 25.12 21.79 1.56
CA ALA A 257 25.89 22.85 2.21
C ALA A 257 25.03 23.81 3.06
N THR A 258 23.76 24.01 2.68
CA THR A 258 22.86 24.96 3.35
C THR A 258 22.02 24.34 4.46
N LEU A 259 21.90 23.01 4.51
CA LEU A 259 21.17 22.33 5.57
C LEU A 259 21.85 22.51 6.94
N PRO A 260 21.09 22.92 7.98
CA PRO A 260 21.65 23.11 9.32
C PRO A 260 22.04 21.76 9.94
N SER A 261 23.24 21.68 10.53
CA SER A 261 23.69 20.45 11.18
C SER A 261 22.76 20.05 12.34
N PRO A 262 22.46 18.74 12.52
CA PRO A 262 21.58 18.27 13.59
C PRO A 262 21.99 18.76 14.98
N ASP A 263 23.29 18.91 15.25
CA ASP A 263 23.82 19.42 16.54
C ASP A 263 23.34 20.85 16.85
N LYS A 264 23.18 21.70 15.83
CA LYS A 264 22.67 23.07 15.99
C LYS A 264 21.17 23.12 16.28
N LEU A 265 20.47 22.01 16.04
CA LEU A 265 19.03 21.86 16.23
C LEU A 265 18.70 20.92 17.41
N SER A 266 19.63 20.77 18.35
CA SER A 266 19.43 19.95 19.54
C SER A 266 18.13 20.34 20.28
N GLY A 267 17.29 19.35 20.54
CA GLY A 267 15.99 19.52 21.20
C GLY A 267 14.84 19.96 20.29
N PHE A 268 15.10 20.38 19.05
CA PHE A 268 14.05 20.66 18.08
C PHE A 268 13.42 19.35 17.58
N LYS A 269 12.09 19.32 17.50
CA LYS A 269 11.31 18.20 16.97
C LYS A 269 10.13 18.73 16.20
N MET A 270 9.73 17.99 15.17
CA MET A 270 8.45 18.14 14.50
C MET A 270 7.57 16.94 14.82
N TYR A 271 6.26 17.12 14.70
CA TYR A 271 5.25 16.13 15.05
C TYR A 271 4.46 15.76 13.80
N PRO A 272 4.77 14.64 13.14
CA PRO A 272 4.00 14.22 11.98
C PRO A 272 2.55 13.94 12.38
N ILE A 273 1.61 14.37 11.54
CA ILE A 273 0.18 14.20 11.80
C ILE A 273 -0.34 12.98 11.05
N ASP A 274 -0.76 11.97 11.81
CA ASP A 274 -1.48 10.82 11.26
C ASP A 274 -2.94 11.18 11.02
N PHE A 275 -3.40 10.95 9.80
CA PHE A 275 -4.77 11.23 9.43
C PHE A 275 -5.77 10.35 10.19
N GLU A 276 -6.56 11.00 11.03
CA GLU A 276 -7.75 10.45 11.68
C GLU A 276 -9.02 11.10 11.11
N LYS A 277 -9.92 10.26 10.59
CA LYS A 277 -11.16 10.68 9.94
C LYS A 277 -12.34 10.78 10.92
N ASP A 278 -12.25 10.08 12.06
CA ASP A 278 -13.34 9.88 13.00
C ASP A 278 -13.34 10.84 14.19
N ASP A 279 -12.40 11.78 14.21
CA ASP A 279 -12.34 12.89 15.16
C ASP A 279 -12.59 14.21 14.43
N ASP A 280 -13.68 14.88 14.79
CA ASP A 280 -14.11 16.16 14.18
C ASP A 280 -13.45 17.38 14.83
N SER A 281 -12.57 17.20 15.83
CA SER A 281 -11.91 18.30 16.56
C SER A 281 -10.46 18.58 16.11
N ASN A 282 -9.88 17.69 15.30
CA ASN A 282 -8.46 17.73 14.92
C ASN A 282 -8.16 18.53 13.63
N PHE A 283 -9.17 19.12 12.98
CA PHE A 283 -9.06 19.85 11.70
C PHE A 283 -8.70 19.02 10.47
N HIS A 284 -8.58 17.69 10.55
CA HIS A 284 -8.19 16.85 9.41
C HIS A 284 -9.23 16.89 8.29
N MET A 285 -10.48 16.57 8.64
CA MET A 285 -11.58 16.59 7.68
C MET A 285 -11.93 18.01 7.26
N ASP A 286 -11.76 19.00 8.14
CA ASP A 286 -11.93 20.43 7.82
C ASP A 286 -10.98 20.86 6.70
N PHE A 287 -9.69 20.50 6.81
CA PHE A 287 -8.70 20.76 5.77
C PHE A 287 -9.06 20.05 4.46
N ILE A 288 -9.35 18.74 4.49
CA ILE A 288 -9.63 17.97 3.27
C ILE A 288 -10.84 18.53 2.52
N VAL A 289 -11.92 18.85 3.25
CA VAL A 289 -13.14 19.40 2.64
C VAL A 289 -12.85 20.77 2.02
N ALA A 290 -12.22 21.68 2.77
CA ALA A 290 -11.92 23.01 2.28
C ALA A 290 -10.96 22.98 1.09
N ALA A 291 -9.89 22.17 1.18
CA ALA A 291 -8.90 22.03 0.11
C ALA A 291 -9.51 21.44 -1.17
N SER A 292 -10.31 20.38 -1.02
CA SER A 292 -10.98 19.75 -2.16
C SER A 292 -11.99 20.69 -2.81
N ASN A 293 -12.80 21.41 -2.03
CA ASN A 293 -13.84 22.29 -2.57
C ASN A 293 -13.25 23.56 -3.21
N LEU A 294 -12.17 24.13 -2.66
CA LEU A 294 -11.43 25.21 -3.32
C LEU A 294 -10.84 24.77 -4.67
N ARG A 295 -10.30 23.54 -4.73
CA ARG A 295 -9.85 22.99 -6.01
C ARG A 295 -11.04 22.74 -6.94
N ALA A 296 -12.17 22.30 -6.43
CA ALA A 296 -13.38 22.07 -7.21
C ALA A 296 -13.85 23.38 -7.89
N GLU A 297 -13.83 24.50 -7.18
CA GLU A 297 -14.18 25.83 -7.71
C GLU A 297 -13.27 26.24 -8.88
N ASN A 298 -11.96 25.98 -8.82
CA ASN A 298 -11.03 26.30 -9.91
C ASN A 298 -11.34 25.60 -11.24
N TYR A 299 -12.07 24.49 -11.22
CA TYR A 299 -12.41 23.69 -12.39
C TYR A 299 -13.93 23.58 -12.63
N ASP A 300 -14.73 24.46 -12.02
CA ASP A 300 -16.19 24.48 -12.10
C ASP A 300 -16.86 23.13 -11.71
N ILE A 301 -16.29 22.46 -10.72
CA ILE A 301 -16.77 21.17 -10.21
C ILE A 301 -17.71 21.40 -9.03
N PRO A 302 -18.89 20.75 -8.97
CA PRO A 302 -19.79 20.87 -7.82
C PRO A 302 -19.10 20.43 -6.51
N PRO A 303 -19.18 21.23 -5.43
CA PRO A 303 -18.55 20.90 -4.17
C PRO A 303 -19.18 19.68 -3.50
N ALA A 304 -18.42 19.02 -2.61
CA ALA A 304 -18.91 17.92 -1.78
C ALA A 304 -19.04 18.36 -0.31
N ASP A 305 -20.10 17.88 0.35
CA ASP A 305 -20.25 18.09 1.79
C ASP A 305 -19.24 17.27 2.61
N ARG A 306 -19.13 17.56 3.91
CA ARG A 306 -18.21 16.86 4.83
C ARG A 306 -18.46 15.36 4.87
N HIS A 307 -19.73 14.93 4.84
CA HIS A 307 -20.09 13.52 4.96
C HIS A 307 -19.64 12.70 3.73
N LYS A 308 -19.92 13.20 2.52
CA LYS A 308 -19.47 12.61 1.26
C LYS A 308 -17.94 12.65 1.15
N SER A 309 -17.32 13.75 1.58
CA SER A 309 -15.87 13.89 1.60
C SER A 309 -15.22 12.89 2.55
N LYS A 310 -15.77 12.69 3.75
CA LYS A 310 -15.31 11.72 4.76
C LYS A 310 -15.44 10.27 4.26
N LEU A 311 -16.54 9.93 3.59
CA LEU A 311 -16.74 8.62 2.96
C LEU A 311 -15.60 8.31 1.97
N ILE A 312 -15.28 9.27 1.11
CA ILE A 312 -14.29 9.12 0.03
C ILE A 312 -12.86 9.17 0.56
N ALA A 313 -12.47 10.28 1.21
CA ALA A 313 -11.11 10.51 1.68
C ALA A 313 -10.71 9.55 2.82
N GLY A 314 -11.68 9.17 3.65
CA GLY A 314 -11.52 8.18 4.70
C GLY A 314 -11.50 6.73 4.19
N LYS A 315 -11.75 6.51 2.88
CA LYS A 315 -11.94 5.18 2.28
C LYS A 315 -12.88 4.31 3.12
N ILE A 316 -13.97 4.90 3.60
CA ILE A 316 -14.93 4.23 4.48
C ILE A 316 -15.66 3.17 3.65
N ILE A 317 -15.63 1.93 4.13
CA ILE A 317 -16.39 0.82 3.55
C ILE A 317 -17.75 0.80 4.26
N PRO A 318 -18.86 1.11 3.56
CA PRO A 318 -20.19 1.05 4.16
C PRO A 318 -20.49 -0.36 4.67
N ALA A 319 -20.92 -0.47 5.93
CA ALA A 319 -21.32 -1.73 6.54
C ALA A 319 -22.61 -1.56 7.34
N ILE A 320 -23.44 -2.60 7.34
CA ILE A 320 -24.68 -2.67 8.12
C ILE A 320 -24.82 -4.04 8.76
N ALA A 321 -25.34 -4.08 9.99
CA ALA A 321 -25.44 -5.29 10.79
C ALA A 321 -26.28 -6.40 10.13
N THR A 322 -27.26 -6.05 9.30
CA THR A 322 -28.12 -7.03 8.60
C THR A 322 -27.32 -7.91 7.63
N THR A 323 -26.48 -7.31 6.79
CA THR A 323 -25.60 -8.05 5.88
C THR A 323 -24.59 -8.88 6.67
N THR A 324 -23.97 -8.31 7.71
CA THR A 324 -23.01 -9.05 8.55
C THR A 324 -23.66 -10.29 9.20
N ALA A 325 -24.84 -10.14 9.80
CA ALA A 325 -25.55 -11.24 10.44
C ALA A 325 -25.96 -12.34 9.44
N ALA A 326 -26.45 -11.95 8.26
CA ALA A 326 -26.81 -12.90 7.20
C ALA A 326 -25.60 -13.72 6.73
N VAL A 327 -24.46 -13.07 6.47
CA VAL A 327 -23.24 -13.74 6.03
C VAL A 327 -22.70 -14.67 7.12
N VAL A 328 -22.64 -14.22 8.38
CA VAL A 328 -22.19 -15.04 9.51
C VAL A 328 -23.08 -16.29 9.68
N GLY A 329 -24.39 -16.14 9.51
CA GLY A 329 -25.31 -17.28 9.52
C GLY A 329 -24.96 -18.33 8.46
N LEU A 330 -24.71 -17.91 7.22
CA LEU A 330 -24.31 -18.83 6.13
C LEU A 330 -22.95 -19.49 6.40
N VAL A 331 -21.99 -18.75 6.95
CA VAL A 331 -20.68 -19.28 7.35
C VAL A 331 -20.82 -20.39 8.40
N CYS A 332 -21.67 -20.18 9.42
CA CYS A 332 -21.91 -21.20 10.44
C CYS A 332 -22.56 -22.47 9.88
N LEU A 333 -23.39 -22.38 8.83
CA LEU A 333 -23.96 -23.55 8.17
C LEU A 333 -22.88 -24.41 7.49
N GLU A 334 -21.92 -23.79 6.80
CA GLU A 334 -20.79 -24.52 6.20
C GLU A 334 -19.86 -25.08 7.28
N LEU A 335 -19.71 -24.40 8.42
CA LEU A 335 -18.91 -24.89 9.55
C LEU A 335 -19.42 -26.25 10.09
N TYR A 336 -20.74 -26.48 10.09
CA TYR A 336 -21.28 -27.79 10.47
C TYR A 336 -20.77 -28.91 9.54
N LYS A 337 -20.66 -28.65 8.24
CA LYS A 337 -20.20 -29.63 7.25
C LYS A 337 -18.73 -29.98 7.44
N VAL A 338 -17.92 -28.97 7.76
CA VAL A 338 -16.51 -29.16 8.12
C VAL A 338 -16.38 -30.00 9.39
N ALA A 339 -17.12 -29.65 10.45
CA ALA A 339 -17.09 -30.38 11.71
C ALA A 339 -17.55 -31.85 11.57
N GLN A 340 -18.48 -32.11 10.64
CA GLN A 340 -18.95 -33.44 10.29
C GLN A 340 -18.00 -34.19 9.32
N GLY A 341 -16.95 -33.55 8.81
CA GLY A 341 -15.95 -34.17 7.93
C GLY A 341 -16.43 -34.45 6.51
N HIS A 342 -17.35 -33.63 5.97
CA HIS A 342 -17.87 -33.80 4.61
C HIS A 342 -16.72 -33.77 3.58
N GLN A 343 -16.70 -34.75 2.67
CA GLN A 343 -15.65 -34.92 1.65
C GLN A 343 -16.12 -34.63 0.22
N GLN A 344 -17.42 -34.54 -0.02
CA GLN A 344 -17.99 -34.30 -1.35
C GLN A 344 -18.19 -32.79 -1.56
N LEU A 345 -17.77 -32.28 -2.73
CA LEU A 345 -17.82 -30.85 -3.04
C LEU A 345 -19.26 -30.33 -3.13
N ASP A 346 -20.15 -31.14 -3.69
CA ASP A 346 -21.60 -30.88 -3.81
C ASP A 346 -22.30 -30.64 -2.46
N SER A 347 -21.70 -31.06 -1.35
CA SER A 347 -22.19 -30.80 0.00
C SER A 347 -21.95 -29.35 0.42
N TYR A 348 -20.88 -28.72 -0.08
CA TYR A 348 -20.52 -27.34 0.23
C TYR A 348 -21.22 -26.33 -0.68
N LYS A 349 -21.37 -25.08 -0.22
CA LYS A 349 -21.96 -23.98 -1.00
C LYS A 349 -21.20 -22.69 -0.76
N ASN A 350 -20.75 -22.05 -1.84
CA ASN A 350 -20.35 -20.65 -1.83
C ASN A 350 -21.62 -19.78 -1.86
N GLY A 351 -21.74 -18.82 -0.95
CA GLY A 351 -22.91 -17.94 -0.81
C GLY A 351 -22.64 -16.54 -1.35
N PHE A 352 -23.52 -16.07 -2.22
CA PHE A 352 -23.52 -14.73 -2.79
C PHE A 352 -24.84 -14.06 -2.44
N LEU A 353 -24.79 -12.88 -1.82
CA LEU A 353 -26.00 -12.17 -1.44
C LEU A 353 -25.92 -10.67 -1.71
N ASN A 354 -27.07 -10.13 -2.14
CA ASN A 354 -27.31 -8.71 -2.26
C ASN A 354 -28.71 -8.40 -1.73
N LEU A 355 -28.75 -7.91 -0.48
CA LEU A 355 -30.01 -7.63 0.22
C LEU A 355 -30.77 -6.43 -0.35
N ALA A 356 -30.16 -5.60 -1.21
CA ALA A 356 -30.84 -4.51 -1.88
C ALA A 356 -31.68 -4.98 -3.09
N LEU A 357 -31.28 -6.09 -3.73
CA LEU A 357 -32.01 -6.76 -4.83
C LEU A 357 -32.75 -8.03 -4.37
N PRO A 358 -32.90 -8.21 -3.05
CA PRO A 358 -33.05 -9.52 -2.38
C PRO A 358 -32.47 -10.75 -3.11
N PHE A 359 -31.27 -10.63 -3.68
CA PHE A 359 -30.64 -11.72 -4.43
C PHE A 359 -29.86 -12.63 -3.48
N PHE A 360 -30.06 -13.94 -3.65
CA PHE A 360 -29.28 -15.00 -3.00
C PHE A 360 -28.90 -16.04 -4.06
N GLY A 361 -27.61 -16.22 -4.26
CA GLY A 361 -27.04 -17.21 -5.15
C GLY A 361 -26.15 -18.17 -4.38
N PHE A 362 -26.21 -19.45 -4.74
CA PHE A 362 -25.31 -20.45 -4.20
C PHE A 362 -24.66 -21.22 -5.35
N SER A 363 -23.35 -21.44 -5.26
CA SER A 363 -22.63 -22.29 -6.21
C SER A 363 -21.85 -23.36 -5.47
N GLU A 364 -21.60 -24.48 -6.12
CA GLU A 364 -20.62 -25.44 -5.64
C GLU A 364 -19.21 -24.82 -5.69
N PRO A 365 -18.32 -25.12 -4.73
CA PRO A 365 -16.90 -24.77 -4.84
C PRO A 365 -16.24 -25.47 -6.02
N LEU A 366 -15.26 -24.81 -6.63
CA LEU A 366 -14.47 -25.42 -7.69
C LEU A 366 -13.51 -26.46 -7.11
N ALA A 367 -13.36 -27.58 -7.80
CA ALA A 367 -12.33 -28.55 -7.49
C ALA A 367 -10.94 -27.93 -7.70
N ALA A 368 -9.97 -28.34 -6.88
CA ALA A 368 -8.58 -27.94 -7.08
C ALA A 368 -8.10 -28.41 -8.47
N PRO A 369 -7.49 -27.53 -9.28
CA PRO A 369 -6.88 -27.92 -10.55
C PRO A 369 -5.91 -29.09 -10.33
N ARG A 370 -5.97 -30.07 -11.22
CA ARG A 370 -5.05 -31.21 -11.24
C ARG A 370 -4.01 -30.96 -12.32
N HIS A 371 -2.77 -31.03 -11.89
CA HIS A 371 -1.58 -30.96 -12.72
C HIS A 371 -0.95 -32.35 -12.73
N GLN A 372 -0.11 -32.63 -13.71
CA GLN A 372 0.56 -33.91 -13.81
C GLN A 372 1.99 -33.71 -14.29
N TYR A 373 2.89 -34.51 -13.72
CA TYR A 373 4.24 -34.72 -14.25
C TYR A 373 4.51 -36.23 -14.25
N TYR A 374 5.02 -36.75 -15.36
CA TYR A 374 5.04 -38.19 -15.63
C TYR A 374 3.65 -38.83 -15.42
N ASN A 375 3.56 -39.83 -14.52
CA ASN A 375 2.33 -40.49 -14.10
C ASN A 375 1.86 -40.05 -12.70
N GLN A 376 2.42 -38.95 -12.15
CA GLN A 376 2.04 -38.41 -10.85
C GLN A 376 1.11 -37.22 -11.03
N GLU A 377 -0.14 -37.39 -10.61
CA GLU A 377 -1.09 -36.27 -10.48
C GLU A 377 -0.84 -35.53 -9.16
N TRP A 378 -0.95 -34.20 -9.21
CA TRP A 378 -0.85 -33.35 -8.03
C TRP A 378 -1.80 -32.15 -8.13
N THR A 379 -2.03 -31.53 -6.99
CA THR A 379 -2.87 -30.35 -6.78
C THR A 379 -2.13 -29.35 -5.90
N LEU A 380 -2.65 -28.13 -5.76
CA LEU A 380 -2.06 -27.11 -4.90
C LEU A 380 -1.83 -27.52 -3.42
N TRP A 381 -2.47 -28.60 -2.96
CA TRP A 381 -2.32 -29.12 -1.59
C TRP A 381 -1.13 -30.06 -1.41
N ASP A 382 -0.70 -30.67 -2.50
CA ASP A 382 0.39 -31.61 -2.54
C ASP A 382 1.72 -30.85 -2.43
N ARG A 383 2.71 -31.53 -1.87
CA ARG A 383 4.04 -30.98 -1.63
C ARG A 383 5.06 -32.09 -1.52
N PHE A 384 6.31 -31.80 -1.82
CA PHE A 384 7.41 -32.68 -1.45
C PHE A 384 7.77 -32.46 0.02
N GLU A 385 7.73 -33.53 0.81
CA GLU A 385 8.26 -33.51 2.18
C GLU A 385 9.72 -33.91 2.14
N VAL A 386 10.62 -33.00 2.54
CA VAL A 386 12.06 -33.23 2.57
C VAL A 386 12.58 -33.01 3.98
N GLN A 387 13.17 -34.05 4.57
CA GLN A 387 13.81 -33.97 5.86
C GLN A 387 15.21 -33.36 5.70
N GLY A 388 15.43 -32.18 6.26
CA GLY A 388 16.69 -31.46 6.13
C GLY A 388 17.82 -32.06 6.96
N LEU A 389 17.53 -32.63 8.12
CA LEU A 389 18.52 -33.35 8.93
C LEU A 389 18.66 -34.79 8.46
N GLN A 390 19.89 -35.16 8.11
CA GLN A 390 20.25 -36.52 7.70
C GLN A 390 20.46 -37.43 8.92
N PRO A 391 20.48 -38.76 8.73
CA PRO A 391 20.71 -39.72 9.81
C PRO A 391 22.04 -39.54 10.55
N ASN A 392 23.05 -38.92 9.91
CA ASN A 392 24.34 -38.61 10.52
C ASN A 392 24.30 -37.36 11.42
N GLY A 393 23.16 -36.66 11.52
CA GLY A 393 23.00 -35.43 12.29
C GLY A 393 23.44 -34.16 11.56
N GLU A 394 23.96 -34.27 10.35
CA GLU A 394 24.31 -33.12 9.50
C GLU A 394 23.11 -32.68 8.66
N GLU A 395 23.10 -31.40 8.28
CA GLU A 395 22.06 -30.87 7.41
C GLU A 395 22.38 -31.18 5.94
N MET A 396 21.35 -31.54 5.18
CA MET A 396 21.40 -31.78 3.75
C MET A 396 21.99 -30.58 3.01
N THR A 397 23.00 -30.83 2.19
CA THR A 397 23.63 -29.81 1.34
C THR A 397 22.81 -29.55 0.08
N LEU A 398 23.08 -28.44 -0.61
CA LEU A 398 22.45 -28.15 -1.90
C LEU A 398 22.70 -29.28 -2.91
N LYS A 399 23.93 -29.81 -2.98
CA LYS A 399 24.26 -30.91 -3.88
C LYS A 399 23.39 -32.13 -3.61
N GLN A 400 23.31 -32.55 -2.36
CA GLN A 400 22.48 -33.69 -1.97
C GLN A 400 21.00 -33.44 -2.26
N PHE A 401 20.53 -32.20 -2.09
CA PHE A 401 19.16 -31.80 -2.42
C PHE A 401 18.88 -31.94 -3.93
N LEU A 402 19.77 -31.44 -4.79
CA LEU A 402 19.65 -31.59 -6.24
C LEU A 402 19.71 -33.08 -6.65
N ASP A 403 20.65 -33.84 -6.07
CA ASP A 403 20.81 -35.27 -6.35
C ASP A 403 19.56 -36.05 -5.90
N TYR A 404 18.95 -35.74 -4.76
CA TYR A 404 17.72 -36.37 -4.27
C TYR A 404 16.55 -36.24 -5.25
N PHE A 405 16.32 -35.05 -5.80
CA PHE A 405 15.27 -34.87 -6.81
C PHE A 405 15.62 -35.61 -8.11
N LYS A 406 16.89 -35.65 -8.48
CA LYS A 406 17.34 -36.37 -9.68
C LYS A 406 17.21 -37.89 -9.55
N THR A 407 17.53 -38.47 -8.39
CA THR A 407 17.52 -39.93 -8.19
C THR A 407 16.16 -40.47 -7.76
N GLU A 408 15.51 -39.83 -6.79
CA GLU A 408 14.26 -40.34 -6.18
C GLU A 408 13.03 -39.90 -6.97
N HIS A 409 13.02 -38.66 -7.47
CA HIS A 409 11.88 -38.07 -8.18
C HIS A 409 12.07 -38.01 -9.69
N LYS A 410 13.28 -38.32 -10.18
CA LYS A 410 13.67 -38.19 -11.59
C LYS A 410 13.43 -36.79 -12.16
N LEU A 411 13.63 -35.76 -11.33
CA LEU A 411 13.45 -34.37 -11.71
C LEU A 411 14.79 -33.66 -11.68
N GLU A 412 15.18 -33.05 -12.80
CA GLU A 412 16.38 -32.22 -12.85
C GLU A 412 16.02 -30.78 -12.50
N ILE A 413 16.34 -30.37 -11.27
CA ILE A 413 16.07 -29.00 -10.82
C ILE A 413 16.89 -28.02 -11.67
N THR A 414 16.22 -27.08 -12.32
CA THR A 414 16.82 -26.00 -13.11
C THR A 414 16.88 -24.69 -12.33
N MET A 415 15.92 -24.44 -11.43
CA MET A 415 15.89 -23.28 -10.54
C MET A 415 15.31 -23.66 -9.17
N LEU A 416 15.86 -23.05 -8.12
CA LEU A 416 15.43 -23.25 -6.73
C LEU A 416 15.43 -21.91 -6.01
N SER A 417 14.32 -21.58 -5.37
CA SER A 417 14.16 -20.31 -4.64
C SER A 417 13.47 -20.48 -3.29
N GLN A 418 13.69 -19.50 -2.41
CA GLN A 418 13.00 -19.34 -1.15
C GLN A 418 12.43 -17.93 -1.11
N GLY A 419 11.13 -17.80 -1.32
CA GLY A 419 10.48 -16.51 -1.56
C GLY A 419 11.17 -15.75 -2.70
N VAL A 420 11.61 -14.52 -2.45
CA VAL A 420 12.30 -13.69 -3.47
C VAL A 420 13.78 -14.02 -3.66
N SER A 421 14.33 -14.97 -2.91
CA SER A 421 15.77 -15.29 -2.91
C SER A 421 16.06 -16.51 -3.78
N MET A 422 16.79 -16.30 -4.88
CA MET A 422 17.26 -17.39 -5.77
C MET A 422 18.46 -18.13 -5.16
N LEU A 423 18.25 -19.38 -4.74
CA LEU A 423 19.26 -20.21 -4.08
C LEU A 423 20.15 -20.93 -5.10
N TYR A 424 19.56 -21.42 -6.18
CA TYR A 424 20.25 -22.11 -7.25
C TYR A 424 19.57 -21.86 -8.61
N SER A 425 20.36 -21.79 -9.68
CA SER A 425 19.87 -21.85 -11.06
C SER A 425 20.94 -22.45 -11.98
N PHE A 426 20.52 -23.08 -13.08
CA PHE A 426 21.43 -23.74 -14.03
C PHE A 426 22.40 -22.76 -14.72
N PHE A 427 22.01 -21.48 -14.84
CA PHE A 427 22.83 -20.41 -15.45
C PHE A 427 23.72 -19.67 -14.43
N MET A 428 23.85 -20.17 -13.19
CA MET A 428 24.76 -19.56 -12.22
C MET A 428 26.23 -19.69 -12.67
N PRO A 429 27.07 -18.65 -12.48
CA PRO A 429 28.50 -18.74 -12.75
C PRO A 429 29.16 -19.90 -11.98
N ALA A 430 30.05 -20.64 -12.65
CA ALA A 430 30.67 -21.85 -12.10
C ALA A 430 31.34 -21.63 -10.73
N ALA A 431 31.96 -20.47 -10.50
CA ALA A 431 32.55 -20.10 -9.22
C ALA A 431 31.51 -20.05 -8.08
N LYS A 432 30.38 -19.36 -8.32
CA LYS A 432 29.28 -19.26 -7.33
C LYS A 432 28.60 -20.60 -7.08
N LEU A 433 28.48 -21.43 -8.12
CA LEU A 433 27.87 -22.74 -8.01
C LEU A 433 28.75 -23.66 -7.14
N LYS A 434 30.07 -23.68 -7.39
CA LYS A 434 31.04 -24.44 -6.59
C LYS A 434 31.04 -24.03 -5.12
N GLU A 435 30.87 -22.74 -4.82
CA GLU A 435 30.76 -22.24 -3.44
C GLU A 435 29.49 -22.71 -2.72
N ARG A 436 28.40 -23.01 -3.45
CA ARG A 436 27.08 -23.31 -2.86
C ARG A 436 26.78 -24.80 -2.74
N LEU A 437 27.31 -25.64 -3.63
CA LEU A 437 26.94 -27.06 -3.70
C LEU A 437 27.14 -27.79 -2.36
N ASP A 438 28.26 -27.55 -1.68
CA ASP A 438 28.63 -28.29 -0.47
C ASP A 438 28.10 -27.64 0.82
N GLN A 439 27.29 -26.58 0.72
CA GLN A 439 26.76 -25.89 1.88
C GLN A 439 25.37 -26.39 2.29
N PRO A 440 25.06 -26.35 3.60
CA PRO A 440 23.71 -26.59 4.11
C PRO A 440 22.68 -25.63 3.50
N MET A 441 21.48 -26.13 3.26
CA MET A 441 20.38 -25.35 2.68
C MET A 441 20.07 -24.08 3.50
N THR A 442 20.04 -24.18 4.83
CA THR A 442 19.79 -23.05 5.75
C THR A 442 20.87 -21.97 5.70
N GLU A 443 22.13 -22.35 5.47
CA GLU A 443 23.25 -21.42 5.34
C GLU A 443 23.13 -20.61 4.03
N ILE A 444 22.81 -21.29 2.93
CA ILE A 444 22.59 -20.65 1.63
C ILE A 444 21.44 -19.65 1.72
N VAL A 445 20.30 -20.07 2.29
CA VAL A 445 19.14 -19.19 2.51
C VAL A 445 19.54 -17.96 3.34
N SER A 446 20.26 -18.17 4.44
CA SER A 446 20.67 -17.07 5.32
C SER A 446 21.61 -16.07 4.63
N ARG A 447 22.53 -16.57 3.80
CA ARG A 447 23.48 -15.73 3.06
C ARG A 447 22.81 -14.96 1.93
N VAL A 448 21.98 -15.61 1.12
CA VAL A 448 21.36 -14.98 -0.07
C VAL A 448 20.31 -13.97 0.36
N SER A 449 19.48 -14.30 1.34
CA SER A 449 18.47 -13.38 1.89
C SER A 449 19.08 -12.25 2.74
N LYS A 450 20.37 -12.36 3.09
CA LYS A 450 21.08 -11.48 4.05
C LYS A 450 20.39 -11.40 5.42
N ARG A 451 19.64 -12.44 5.79
CA ARG A 451 18.87 -12.53 7.04
C ARG A 451 19.11 -13.89 7.68
N LYS A 452 19.53 -13.90 8.94
CA LYS A 452 19.69 -15.16 9.69
C LYS A 452 18.32 -15.79 9.97
N LEU A 453 18.20 -17.10 9.76
CA LEU A 453 17.00 -17.83 10.13
C LEU A 453 16.81 -17.83 11.65
N GLY A 454 15.60 -17.48 12.08
CA GLY A 454 15.26 -17.45 13.51
C GLY A 454 15.20 -18.85 14.11
N ARG A 455 15.51 -19.00 15.40
CA ARG A 455 15.47 -20.30 16.10
C ARG A 455 14.09 -20.97 16.11
N HIS A 456 13.03 -20.19 15.90
CA HIS A 456 11.64 -20.65 15.87
C HIS A 456 11.25 -21.30 14.53
N VAL A 457 12.06 -21.14 13.47
CA VAL A 457 11.76 -21.68 12.15
C VAL A 457 11.99 -23.20 12.18
N ARG A 458 10.94 -23.96 11.85
CA ARG A 458 10.97 -25.43 11.82
C ARG A 458 11.04 -26.01 10.41
N ALA A 459 10.46 -25.31 9.44
CA ALA A 459 10.49 -25.72 8.04
C ALA A 459 10.62 -24.49 7.13
N LEU A 460 11.14 -24.73 5.93
CA LEU A 460 11.21 -23.77 4.83
C LEU A 460 10.29 -24.24 3.70
N VAL A 461 9.69 -23.27 3.01
CA VAL A 461 9.00 -23.51 1.73
C VAL A 461 9.97 -23.15 0.62
N LEU A 462 10.22 -24.10 -0.27
CA LEU A 462 11.09 -23.91 -1.43
C LEU A 462 10.28 -24.12 -2.71
N GLU A 463 10.49 -23.23 -3.67
CA GLU A 463 9.85 -23.29 -4.98
C GLU A 463 10.87 -23.78 -6.01
N LEU A 464 10.43 -24.66 -6.91
CA LEU A 464 11.26 -25.36 -7.89
C LEU A 464 10.80 -25.06 -9.30
N CYS A 465 11.76 -24.93 -10.22
CA CYS A 465 11.57 -25.22 -11.63
C CYS A 465 12.45 -26.44 -11.96
N CYS A 466 11.93 -27.37 -12.74
CA CYS A 466 12.64 -28.60 -13.05
C CYS A 466 12.29 -29.10 -14.43
N ASN A 467 13.24 -29.82 -15.01
CA ASN A 467 13.03 -30.57 -16.24
C ASN A 467 12.73 -32.03 -15.92
N ASP A 468 11.93 -32.64 -16.79
CA ASP A 468 11.69 -34.08 -16.81
C ASP A 468 12.87 -34.86 -17.46
N GLU A 469 12.78 -36.19 -17.54
CA GLU A 469 13.79 -37.05 -18.17
C GLU A 469 13.93 -36.78 -19.69
N SER A 470 12.93 -36.16 -20.31
CA SER A 470 12.93 -35.72 -21.72
C SER A 470 13.64 -34.38 -21.91
N GLY A 471 13.94 -33.66 -20.82
CA GLY A 471 14.52 -32.33 -20.83
C GLY A 471 13.50 -31.20 -20.99
N GLU A 472 12.20 -31.49 -20.90
CA GLU A 472 11.13 -30.51 -20.96
C GLU A 472 10.83 -29.92 -19.58
N ASP A 473 10.60 -28.61 -19.51
CA ASP A 473 10.26 -27.91 -18.26
C ASP A 473 8.87 -28.35 -17.78
N VAL A 474 8.77 -28.71 -16.51
CA VAL A 474 7.54 -29.24 -15.92
C VAL A 474 7.22 -28.57 -14.58
N GLU A 475 5.93 -28.28 -14.37
CA GLU A 475 5.43 -27.73 -13.12
C GLU A 475 5.25 -28.85 -12.09
N VAL A 476 5.78 -28.63 -10.88
CA VAL A 476 5.78 -29.60 -9.79
C VAL A 476 5.35 -28.96 -8.48
N PRO A 477 4.92 -29.75 -7.48
CA PRO A 477 4.63 -29.23 -6.16
C PRO A 477 5.82 -28.50 -5.52
N TYR A 478 5.53 -27.56 -4.63
CA TYR A 478 6.57 -26.95 -3.80
C TYR A 478 7.13 -27.94 -2.78
N VAL A 479 8.27 -27.57 -2.17
CA VAL A 479 8.94 -28.38 -1.15
C VAL A 479 8.71 -27.80 0.24
N ARG A 480 8.30 -28.66 1.17
CA ARG A 480 8.43 -28.41 2.59
C ARG A 480 9.74 -29.04 3.08
N TYR A 481 10.73 -28.20 3.31
CA TYR A 481 12.03 -28.59 3.84
C TYR A 481 12.05 -28.46 5.36
N THR A 482 11.99 -29.58 6.08
CA THR A 482 11.93 -29.60 7.54
C THR A 482 13.34 -29.52 8.14
N ILE A 483 13.64 -28.40 8.80
CA ILE A 483 14.95 -28.16 9.44
C ILE A 483 15.05 -28.94 10.76
N ARG A 484 13.94 -29.03 11.52
CA ARG A 484 13.89 -29.62 12.88
C ARG A 484 12.54 -30.23 13.20
#